data_AF-A0A946KBN6-F1
#
_entry.id   AF-A0A946KBN6-F1
#
_cell.length_a   1.000
_cell.length_b   1.000
_cell.length_c   1.000
_cell.angle_alpha   90.00
_cell.angle_beta   90.00
_cell.angle_gamma   90.00
#
_symmetry.space_group_name_H-M   'P 1'
#
loop_
_entity.id
_entity.type
_entity.pdbx_description
1 polymer ?
#
loop_
_entity_poly.entity_id
_entity_poly.type
_entity_poly.pdbx_seq_one_letter_code
_entity_poly.pdbx_strand_id
1 'polypeptide(L)'
;MTRLVTDTFRTIQLSIAIFTGLVMSGAATPAWSQPAFLSRPVQATFQRIPLVRLVSQLSILSGGIIVLDRQIDPTQYITIACEGESLHTVLWRLADKTETEIAILESSVWITPFGKASQLEQADRERQRTLRLLPVTAQKQLRTKRPLQWLAGQQPATLI
;
A
#
# COMPACT_ATOMS: atom_id res chain seq x y z
N MET A 1 -71.24 0.46 -37.05
CA MET A 1 -71.84 -0.25 -35.90
C MET A 1 -70.75 -1.04 -35.21
N THR A 2 -70.18 -0.49 -34.14
CA THR A 2 -69.01 -1.00 -33.42
C THR A 2 -69.47 -1.49 -32.04
N ARG A 3 -69.20 -2.76 -31.71
CA ARG A 3 -69.44 -3.35 -30.39
C ARG A 3 -68.17 -3.24 -29.54
N LEU A 4 -68.35 -2.81 -28.30
CA LEU A 4 -67.34 -2.78 -27.23
C LEU A 4 -66.86 -4.20 -26.88
N VAL A 5 -65.55 -4.35 -26.64
CA VAL A 5 -64.97 -5.48 -25.93
C VAL A 5 -64.44 -4.95 -24.60
N THR A 6 -64.95 -5.53 -23.51
CA THR A 6 -64.61 -5.22 -22.12
C THR A 6 -63.41 -6.07 -21.72
N ASP A 7 -62.27 -5.45 -21.48
CA ASP A 7 -61.06 -6.16 -21.05
C ASP A 7 -60.93 -6.18 -19.52
N THR A 8 -60.58 -7.36 -19.01
CA THR A 8 -60.65 -7.72 -17.58
C THR A 8 -59.25 -7.66 -16.96
N PHE A 9 -58.99 -6.71 -16.08
CA PHE A 9 -57.69 -6.57 -15.41
C PHE A 9 -57.52 -7.65 -14.32
N ARG A 10 -56.50 -8.52 -14.48
CA ARG A 10 -56.02 -9.43 -13.44
C ARG A 10 -54.95 -8.74 -12.59
N THR A 11 -55.20 -8.64 -11.30
CA THR A 11 -54.29 -8.14 -10.28
C THR A 11 -53.18 -9.16 -9.97
N ILE A 12 -51.91 -8.79 -10.16
CA ILE A 12 -50.75 -9.61 -9.78
C ILE A 12 -50.36 -9.24 -8.34
N GLN A 13 -50.40 -10.21 -7.42
CA GLN A 13 -49.92 -10.05 -6.04
C GLN A 13 -48.39 -10.22 -6.01
N LEU A 14 -47.69 -9.19 -5.54
CA LEU A 14 -46.23 -9.18 -5.35
C LEU A 14 -45.93 -9.40 -3.85
N SER A 15 -45.38 -10.57 -3.51
CA SER A 15 -44.99 -10.90 -2.14
C SER A 15 -43.53 -10.51 -1.92
N ILE A 16 -43.28 -9.48 -1.10
CA ILE A 16 -41.93 -9.09 -0.67
C ILE A 16 -41.60 -9.87 0.61
N ALA A 17 -40.62 -10.77 0.53
CA ALA A 17 -40.05 -11.45 1.69
C ALA A 17 -38.93 -10.56 2.28
N ILE A 18 -39.14 -10.06 3.51
CA ILE A 18 -38.13 -9.33 4.28
C ILE A 18 -37.30 -10.36 5.05
N PHE A 19 -36.05 -10.57 4.65
CA PHE A 19 -35.07 -11.30 5.45
C PHE A 19 -34.34 -10.32 6.37
N THR A 20 -34.68 -10.31 7.65
CA THR A 20 -33.90 -9.67 8.71
C THR A 20 -32.73 -10.57 9.08
N GLY A 21 -31.58 -10.34 8.43
CA GLY A 21 -30.31 -10.93 8.83
C GLY A 21 -29.71 -10.20 10.03
N LEU A 22 -29.65 -10.87 11.18
CA LEU A 22 -28.93 -10.44 12.38
C LEU A 22 -27.42 -10.48 12.10
N VAL A 23 -26.80 -9.34 11.79
CA VAL A 23 -25.34 -9.24 11.66
C VAL A 23 -24.73 -9.18 13.06
N MET A 24 -24.19 -10.31 13.51
CA MET A 24 -23.27 -10.37 14.64
C MET A 24 -21.98 -9.64 14.26
N SER A 25 -21.75 -8.45 14.84
CA SER A 25 -20.47 -7.75 14.73
C SER A 25 -19.42 -8.51 15.54
N GLY A 26 -18.76 -9.48 14.90
CA GLY A 26 -17.43 -9.91 15.35
C GLY A 26 -16.49 -8.71 15.19
N ALA A 27 -15.73 -8.38 16.23
CA ALA A 27 -14.67 -7.37 16.14
C ALA A 27 -13.65 -7.86 15.11
N ALA A 28 -13.82 -7.45 13.86
CA ALA A 28 -12.85 -7.70 12.81
C ALA A 28 -11.57 -6.99 13.23
N THR A 29 -10.55 -7.77 13.58
CA THR A 29 -9.16 -7.28 13.53
C THR A 29 -9.01 -6.56 12.19
N PRO A 30 -8.64 -5.27 12.16
CA PRO A 30 -8.55 -4.56 10.90
C PRO A 30 -7.56 -5.33 10.02
N ALA A 31 -8.08 -5.87 8.92
CA ALA A 31 -7.29 -6.50 7.89
C ALA A 31 -6.22 -5.48 7.48
N TRP A 32 -4.96 -5.90 7.52
CA TRP A 32 -3.85 -5.06 7.12
C TRP A 32 -4.12 -4.53 5.70
N SER A 33 -4.27 -3.22 5.57
CA SER A 33 -4.42 -2.57 4.27
C SER A 33 -3.06 -2.13 3.77
N GLN A 34 -2.75 -2.48 2.52
CA GLN A 34 -1.55 -2.01 1.84
C GLN A 34 -1.56 -0.47 1.75
N PRO A 35 -0.38 0.17 1.67
CA PRO A 35 -0.30 1.62 1.49
C PRO A 35 -1.08 2.08 0.25
N ALA A 36 -2.02 3.02 0.45
CA ALA A 36 -2.91 3.49 -0.61
C ALA A 36 -2.20 4.13 -1.82
N PHE A 37 -0.93 4.52 -1.69
CA PHE A 37 -0.14 5.06 -2.80
C PHE A 37 0.28 3.98 -3.81
N LEU A 38 0.26 2.70 -3.43
CA LEU A 38 0.67 1.58 -4.30
C LEU A 38 -0.26 1.36 -5.48
N SER A 39 -1.54 1.70 -5.34
CA SER A 39 -2.54 1.60 -6.40
C SER A 39 -2.52 2.80 -7.35
N ARG A 40 -1.71 3.84 -7.09
CA ARG A 40 -1.64 5.01 -7.97
C ARG A 40 -1.01 4.65 -9.31
N PRO A 41 -1.59 5.09 -10.44
CA PRO A 41 -1.03 4.83 -11.75
C PRO A 41 0.25 5.64 -11.96
N VAL A 42 1.21 5.05 -12.68
CA VAL A 42 2.45 5.71 -13.07
C VAL A 42 2.53 5.73 -14.59
N GLN A 43 2.55 6.93 -15.17
CA GLN A 43 2.70 7.13 -16.62
C GLN A 43 3.93 7.99 -16.87
N ALA A 44 5.06 7.34 -17.11
CA ALA A 44 6.35 7.98 -17.33
C ALA A 44 7.33 6.98 -17.95
N THR A 45 8.22 7.48 -18.80
CA THR A 45 9.34 6.69 -19.32
C THR A 45 10.63 7.24 -18.75
N PHE A 46 11.43 6.36 -18.14
CA PHE A 46 12.74 6.68 -17.61
C PHE A 46 13.79 5.94 -18.41
N GLN A 47 14.80 6.66 -18.89
CA GLN A 47 15.85 6.10 -19.72
C GLN A 47 17.21 6.30 -19.06
N ARG A 48 17.96 5.21 -18.87
CA ARG A 48 19.32 5.20 -18.33
C ARG A 48 19.47 6.14 -17.14
N ILE A 49 18.57 6.00 -16.16
CA ILE A 49 18.56 6.79 -14.93
C ILE A 49 19.20 5.98 -13.79
N PRO A 50 20.00 6.59 -12.89
CA PRO A 50 20.48 5.89 -11.69
C PRO A 50 19.31 5.44 -10.82
N LEU A 51 19.39 4.22 -10.26
CA LEU A 51 18.31 3.61 -9.47
C LEU A 51 17.82 4.53 -8.34
N VAL A 52 18.74 5.18 -7.60
CA VAL A 52 18.35 6.11 -6.52
C VAL A 52 17.51 7.29 -7.01
N ARG A 53 17.79 7.80 -8.21
CA ARG A 53 17.03 8.90 -8.83
C ARG A 53 15.65 8.41 -9.27
N LEU A 54 15.58 7.21 -9.86
CA LEU A 54 14.32 6.57 -10.23
C LEU A 54 13.41 6.38 -9.00
N VAL A 55 13.92 5.80 -7.92
CA VAL A 55 13.18 5.58 -6.68
C VAL A 55 12.64 6.90 -6.10
N SER A 56 13.48 7.95 -6.10
CA SER A 56 13.05 9.28 -5.67
C SER A 56 11.93 9.84 -6.53
N GLN A 57 12.00 9.69 -7.86
CA GLN A 57 10.94 10.14 -8.76
C GLN A 57 9.64 9.35 -8.57
N LEU A 58 9.71 8.03 -8.40
CA LEU A 58 8.53 7.20 -8.11
C LEU A 58 7.89 7.58 -6.78
N SER A 59 8.68 7.90 -5.76
CA SER A 59 8.20 8.40 -4.46
C SER A 59 7.46 9.73 -4.62
N ILE A 60 8.00 10.67 -5.41
CA ILE A 60 7.35 11.95 -5.71
C ILE A 60 6.04 11.76 -6.48
N LEU A 61 6.06 10.98 -7.57
CA LEU A 61 4.89 10.75 -8.43
C LEU A 61 3.74 10.08 -7.68
N SER A 62 4.07 9.13 -6.81
CA SER A 62 3.07 8.43 -6.00
C SER A 62 2.67 9.19 -4.72
N GLY A 63 3.47 10.16 -4.27
CA GLY A 63 3.33 10.75 -2.93
C GLY A 63 3.55 9.72 -1.80
N GLY A 64 4.16 8.58 -2.12
CA GLY A 64 4.46 7.49 -1.19
C GLY A 64 5.91 7.46 -0.76
N ILE A 65 6.21 6.75 0.33
CA ILE A 65 7.58 6.56 0.81
C ILE A 65 8.13 5.28 0.18
N ILE A 66 9.15 5.41 -0.65
CA ILE A 66 9.85 4.29 -1.28
C ILE A 66 11.32 4.37 -0.83
N VAL A 67 11.81 3.31 -0.20
CA VAL A 67 13.15 3.24 0.39
C VAL A 67 13.98 2.23 -0.40
N LEU A 68 15.21 2.61 -0.73
CA LEU A 68 16.21 1.70 -1.29
C LEU A 68 17.12 1.22 -0.16
N ASP A 69 17.22 -0.09 0.06
CA ASP A 69 18.14 -0.66 1.04
C ASP A 69 19.59 -0.29 0.66
N ARG A 70 20.39 0.07 1.68
CA ARG A 70 21.79 0.49 1.55
C ARG A 70 22.71 -0.56 0.91
N GLN A 71 22.32 -1.83 0.87
CA GLN A 71 23.11 -2.90 0.27
C GLN A 71 22.90 -3.03 -1.23
N ILE A 72 21.91 -2.34 -1.79
CA ILE A 72 21.67 -2.30 -3.24
C ILE A 72 22.51 -1.18 -3.84
N ASP A 73 23.18 -1.45 -4.96
CA ASP A 73 23.92 -0.41 -5.71
C ASP A 73 22.94 0.69 -6.17
N PRO A 74 23.06 1.93 -5.65
CA PRO A 74 22.18 3.02 -6.01
C PRO A 74 22.53 3.65 -7.37
N THR A 75 23.71 3.37 -7.90
CA THR A 75 24.27 3.98 -9.11
C THR A 75 24.00 3.18 -10.38
N GLN A 76 23.55 1.94 -10.24
CA GLN A 76 23.14 1.12 -11.38
C GLN A 76 22.08 1.83 -12.23
N TYR A 77 22.23 1.72 -13.55
CA TYR A 77 21.38 2.43 -14.50
C TYR A 77 20.21 1.57 -14.95
N ILE A 78 19.01 2.15 -14.88
CA ILE A 78 17.75 1.48 -15.23
C ILE A 78 17.04 2.25 -16.33
N THR A 79 16.42 1.49 -17.24
CA THR A 79 15.43 1.97 -18.20
C THR A 79 14.14 1.23 -17.91
N ILE A 80 13.04 1.98 -17.75
CA ILE A 80 11.70 1.43 -17.51
C ILE A 80 10.66 2.36 -18.12
N ALA A 81 9.73 1.77 -18.87
CA ALA A 81 8.56 2.46 -19.39
C ALA A 81 7.35 2.09 -18.53
N CYS A 82 6.60 3.09 -18.10
CA CYS A 82 5.35 2.93 -17.35
C CYS A 82 4.21 3.54 -18.18
N GLU A 83 3.20 2.74 -18.45
CA GLU A 83 2.11 3.01 -19.40
C GLU A 83 0.78 3.30 -18.70
N GLY A 84 0.82 3.59 -17.39
CA GLY A 84 -0.37 3.85 -16.57
C GLY A 84 -0.71 2.72 -15.60
N GLU A 85 0.10 1.65 -15.53
CA GLU A 85 -0.05 0.61 -14.51
C GLU A 85 0.19 1.13 -13.09
N SER A 86 -0.29 0.37 -12.10
CA SER A 86 -0.13 0.71 -10.68
C SER A 86 1.35 0.78 -10.28
N LEU A 87 1.68 1.66 -9.32
CA LEU A 87 3.02 1.72 -8.74
C LEU A 87 3.48 0.34 -8.22
N HIS A 88 2.57 -0.46 -7.65
CA HIS A 88 2.88 -1.83 -7.24
C HIS A 88 3.46 -2.66 -8.39
N THR A 89 2.81 -2.65 -9.55
CA THR A 89 3.27 -3.34 -10.75
C THR A 89 4.63 -2.82 -11.23
N VAL A 90 4.82 -1.48 -11.22
CA VAL A 90 6.11 -0.87 -11.59
C VAL A 90 7.23 -1.31 -10.65
N LEU A 91 6.97 -1.33 -9.33
CA LEU A 91 7.95 -1.72 -8.32
C LEU A 91 8.32 -3.19 -8.40
N TRP A 92 7.36 -4.08 -8.67
CA TRP A 92 7.64 -5.51 -8.89
C TRP A 92 8.54 -5.73 -10.11
N ARG A 93 8.21 -5.10 -11.24
CA ARG A 93 9.04 -5.19 -12.45
C ARG A 93 10.44 -4.59 -12.25
N LEU A 94 10.53 -3.52 -11.44
CA LEU A 94 11.82 -2.96 -11.04
C LEU A 94 12.62 -3.96 -10.19
N ALA A 95 11.95 -4.66 -9.27
CA ALA A 95 12.56 -5.67 -8.42
C ALA A 95 13.12 -6.84 -9.24
N ASP A 96 12.32 -7.37 -10.16
CA ASP A 96 12.73 -8.42 -11.10
C ASP A 96 13.97 -7.99 -11.91
N LYS A 97 13.96 -6.76 -12.43
CA LYS A 97 15.06 -6.23 -13.25
C LYS A 97 16.34 -5.96 -12.47
N THR A 98 16.23 -5.72 -11.16
CA THR A 98 17.37 -5.40 -10.28
C THR A 98 17.79 -6.57 -9.42
N GLU A 99 17.15 -7.73 -9.56
CA GLU A 99 17.40 -8.91 -8.73
C GLU A 99 17.23 -8.57 -7.23
N THR A 100 16.11 -7.91 -6.91
CA THR A 100 15.75 -7.49 -5.54
C THR A 100 14.35 -7.97 -5.18
N GLU A 101 13.97 -7.79 -3.91
CA GLU A 101 12.63 -8.03 -3.38
C GLU A 101 11.97 -6.73 -2.93
N ILE A 102 10.64 -6.74 -2.90
CA ILE A 102 9.82 -5.66 -2.36
C ILE A 102 9.24 -6.06 -1.01
N ALA A 103 9.51 -5.26 0.02
CA ALA A 103 8.85 -5.36 1.32
C ALA A 103 7.79 -4.26 1.45
N ILE A 104 6.54 -4.65 1.68
CA ILE A 104 5.44 -3.70 1.87
C ILE A 104 5.18 -3.54 3.36
N LEU A 105 5.45 -2.34 3.88
CA LEU A 105 5.20 -2.00 5.30
C LEU A 105 3.93 -1.17 5.44
N GLU A 106 3.51 -0.87 6.68
CA GLU A 106 2.32 -0.06 6.97
C GLU A 106 2.23 1.23 6.15
N SER A 107 3.38 1.87 5.94
CA SER A 107 3.40 3.23 5.39
C SER A 107 4.53 3.56 4.44
N SER A 108 5.28 2.54 4.05
CA SER A 108 6.41 2.66 3.13
C SER A 108 6.60 1.34 2.41
N VAL A 109 7.27 1.41 1.27
CA VAL A 109 7.72 0.24 0.53
C VAL A 109 9.24 0.26 0.48
N TRP A 110 9.86 -0.89 0.69
CA TRP A 110 11.31 -1.03 0.67
C TRP A 110 11.71 -1.95 -0.47
N ILE A 111 12.71 -1.52 -1.25
CA ILE A 111 13.42 -2.36 -2.22
C ILE A 111 14.63 -2.93 -1.49
N THR A 112 14.75 -4.24 -1.44
CA THR A 112 15.65 -4.95 -0.51
C THR A 112 16.37 -6.12 -1.19
N PRO A 113 17.55 -6.53 -0.72
CA PRO A 113 18.17 -7.77 -1.19
C PRO A 113 17.26 -8.99 -0.98
N PHE A 114 17.45 -10.02 -1.81
CA PHE A 114 16.74 -11.30 -1.66
C PHE A 114 16.81 -11.88 -0.25
N GLY A 115 15.71 -12.49 0.19
CA GLY A 115 15.57 -13.12 1.50
C GLY A 115 15.28 -12.16 2.66
N LYS A 116 15.18 -10.85 2.43
CA LYS A 116 14.97 -9.85 3.50
C LYS A 116 13.56 -9.30 3.59
N ALA A 117 12.78 -9.31 2.50
CA ALA A 117 11.49 -8.64 2.50
C ALA A 117 10.56 -9.17 3.59
N SER A 118 10.44 -10.50 3.70
CA SER A 118 9.58 -11.15 4.68
C SER A 118 9.96 -10.81 6.14
N GLN A 119 11.26 -10.71 6.43
CA GLN A 119 11.75 -10.35 7.77
C GLN A 119 11.36 -8.92 8.14
N LEU A 120 11.48 -7.98 7.20
CA LEU A 120 11.07 -6.58 7.41
C LEU A 120 9.55 -6.46 7.60
N GLU A 121 8.77 -7.17 6.80
CA GLU A 121 7.31 -7.20 6.94
C GLU A 121 6.87 -7.85 8.25
N GLN A 122 7.56 -8.89 8.71
CA GLN A 122 7.31 -9.49 10.02
C GLN A 122 7.65 -8.51 11.15
N ALA A 123 8.81 -7.85 11.08
CA ALA A 123 9.21 -6.85 12.06
C ALA A 123 8.21 -5.67 12.11
N ASP A 124 7.70 -5.21 10.97
CA ASP A 124 6.70 -4.15 10.93
C ASP A 124 5.34 -4.61 11.50
N ARG A 125 4.90 -5.83 11.16
CA ARG A 125 3.70 -6.41 11.78
C ARG A 125 3.83 -6.55 13.28
N GLU A 126 5.00 -6.99 13.77
CA GLU A 126 5.25 -7.10 15.20
C GLU A 126 5.24 -5.74 15.88
N ARG A 127 5.95 -4.75 15.31
CA ARG A 127 5.88 -3.34 15.76
C ARG A 127 4.44 -2.85 15.85
N GLN A 128 3.62 -3.09 14.84
CA GLN A 128 2.21 -2.69 14.86
C GLN A 128 1.42 -3.39 15.98
N ARG A 129 1.64 -4.68 16.22
CA ARG A 129 1.01 -5.42 17.32
C ARG A 129 1.43 -4.86 18.66
N THR A 130 2.73 -4.68 18.90
CA THR A 130 3.24 -4.10 20.15
C THR A 130 2.66 -2.70 20.39
N LEU A 131 2.62 -1.85 19.36
CA LEU A 131 2.02 -0.52 19.47
C LEU A 131 0.54 -0.56 19.87
N ARG A 132 -0.24 -1.52 19.37
CA ARG A 132 -1.67 -1.65 19.72
C ARG A 132 -1.90 -2.02 21.18
N LEU A 133 -0.92 -2.63 21.85
CA LEU A 133 -1.01 -3.00 23.27
C LEU A 133 -0.74 -1.84 24.23
N LEU A 134 -0.17 -0.73 23.74
CA LEU A 134 0.19 0.42 24.58
C LEU A 134 -1.04 1.29 24.90
N PRO A 135 -0.98 2.10 25.99
CA PRO A 135 -2.00 3.12 26.24
C PRO A 135 -2.16 4.10 25.06
N VAL A 136 -3.39 4.56 24.79
CA VAL A 136 -3.73 5.40 23.62
C VAL A 136 -2.84 6.65 23.50
N THR A 137 -2.45 7.26 24.62
CA THR A 137 -1.53 8.40 24.66
C THR A 137 -0.15 8.04 24.12
N ALA A 138 0.41 6.90 24.55
CA ALA A 138 1.68 6.38 24.04
C ALA A 138 1.58 5.95 22.57
N GLN A 139 0.45 5.36 22.16
CA GLN A 139 0.20 5.04 20.74
C GLN A 139 0.26 6.30 19.87
N LYS A 140 -0.40 7.38 20.29
CA LYS A 140 -0.43 8.64 19.56
C LYS A 140 0.96 9.24 19.41
N GLN A 141 1.76 9.23 20.48
CA GLN A 141 3.13 9.71 20.45
C GLN A 141 4.00 8.88 19.49
N LEU A 142 3.98 7.55 19.60
CA LEU A 142 4.84 6.66 18.81
C LEU A 142 4.41 6.51 17.34
N ARG A 143 3.13 6.77 17.01
CA ARG A 143 2.65 6.85 15.63
C ARG A 143 2.96 8.18 14.94
N THR A 144 3.34 9.20 15.70
CA THR A 144 3.63 10.51 15.13
C THR A 144 4.91 10.42 14.29
N LYS A 145 4.77 10.57 12.98
CA LYS A 145 5.90 10.61 12.06
C LYS A 145 6.58 11.97 12.15
N ARG A 146 7.88 11.97 12.42
CA ARG A 146 8.73 13.16 12.35
C ARG A 146 9.86 12.91 11.35
N PRO A 147 10.28 13.92 10.59
CA PRO A 147 11.51 13.83 9.81
C PRO A 147 12.64 13.41 10.74
N LEU A 148 13.36 12.35 10.38
CA LEU A 148 14.58 11.97 11.09
C LEU A 148 15.63 13.03 10.76
N GLN A 149 15.83 13.99 11.65
CA GLN A 149 16.84 15.03 11.51
C GLN A 149 18.06 14.62 12.34
N TRP A 150 19.18 14.38 11.66
CA TRP A 150 20.48 14.29 12.29
C TRP A 150 21.11 15.68 12.22
N LEU A 151 21.37 16.28 13.37
CA LEU A 151 22.19 17.50 13.42
C LEU A 151 23.62 17.14 12.99
N ALA A 152 24.31 18.09 12.33
CA ALA A 152 25.69 17.89 11.96
C ALA A 152 26.54 17.59 13.22
N GLY A 153 27.29 16.48 13.21
CA GLY A 153 28.09 16.02 14.34
C GLY A 153 27.34 15.16 15.37
N GLN A 154 26.03 14.91 15.17
CA GLN A 154 25.27 14.01 16.03
C GLN A 154 25.71 12.56 15.79
N GLN A 155 26.20 11.89 16.83
CA GLN A 155 26.60 10.50 16.72
C GLN A 155 25.36 9.59 16.68
N PRO A 156 25.38 8.50 15.91
CA PRO A 156 24.31 7.51 15.91
C PRO A 156 24.03 7.05 17.34
N ALA A 157 22.77 7.05 17.75
CA ALA A 157 22.40 6.43 19.01
C ALA A 157 22.83 4.96 18.96
N THR A 158 23.75 4.57 19.84
CA THR A 158 24.14 3.17 20.00
C THR A 158 22.93 2.45 20.57
N LEU A 159 22.31 1.59 19.76
CA LEU A 159 21.27 0.69 20.23
C LEU A 159 21.99 -0.42 20.99
N ILE A 160 21.89 -0.39 22.32
CA ILE A 160 22.40 -1.41 23.24
C ILE A 160 21.39 -2.56 23.30
#